data_AF-G9QVT0-F1
#
_entry.id   AF-G9QVT0-F1
#
_cell.length_a   1.000
_cell.length_b   1.000
_cell.length_c   1.000
_cell.angle_alpha   90.00
_cell.angle_beta   90.00
_cell.angle_gamma   90.00
#
_symmetry.space_group_name_H-M   'P 1'
#
loop_
_entity.id
_entity.type
_entity.pdbx_description
1 polymer ?
#
loop_
_entity_poly.entity_id
_entity_poly.type
_entity_poly.pdbx_seq_one_letter_code
_entity_poly.pdbx_strand_id
1 'polypeptide(L)'
;MLHIADGKNLLKVDGTNTIIDEWIRVAGDQNAVSKAGNMLELNAEEIININPDVIIIGRAKAPEILKKLYENQVYVGTNAVKNKKVYVNPAGVFSWDRYGAEGALQILWAAKTLHPELFKDVDIAAETKKFYKEFLHYDLSDKEVGYILNGLDPEGK
;
A
#
# COMPACT_ATOMS: atom_id res chain seq x y z
N MET A 1 0.43 -6.74 9.16
CA MET A 1 -0.40 -6.11 8.12
C MET A 1 -0.90 -7.09 7.05
N LEU A 2 -2.11 -6.88 6.51
CA LEU A 2 -2.62 -7.56 5.30
C LEU A 2 -2.36 -6.70 4.06
N HIS A 3 -1.79 -7.28 3.01
CA HIS A 3 -1.69 -6.64 1.69
C HIS A 3 -2.72 -7.25 0.73
N ILE A 4 -3.57 -6.40 0.16
CA ILE A 4 -4.55 -6.78 -0.89
C ILE A 4 -3.94 -6.45 -2.24
N ALA A 5 -3.88 -7.43 -3.14
CA ALA A 5 -3.08 -7.37 -4.35
C ALA A 5 -3.58 -6.35 -5.40
N ASP A 6 -4.90 -6.14 -5.47
CA ASP A 6 -5.55 -5.15 -6.33
C ASP A 6 -6.92 -4.69 -5.79
N GLY A 7 -7.39 -3.51 -6.23
CA GLY A 7 -8.69 -2.96 -5.82
C GLY A 7 -9.93 -3.62 -6.47
N LYS A 8 -9.75 -4.56 -7.41
CA LYS A 8 -10.87 -5.22 -8.10
C LYS A 8 -11.36 -6.43 -7.32
N ASN A 9 -10.46 -7.28 -6.85
CA ASN A 9 -10.76 -8.41 -5.98
C ASN A 9 -10.12 -8.22 -4.60
N LEU A 10 -10.93 -7.78 -3.64
CA LEU A 10 -10.49 -7.53 -2.27
C LEU A 10 -10.17 -8.82 -1.49
N LEU A 11 -10.43 -10.00 -2.02
CA LEU A 11 -10.07 -11.29 -1.41
C LEU A 11 -8.72 -11.83 -1.91
N LYS A 12 -8.12 -11.16 -2.90
CA LYS A 12 -6.84 -11.52 -3.45
C LYS A 12 -5.74 -10.78 -2.69
N VAL A 13 -4.87 -11.54 -2.03
CA VAL A 13 -3.87 -11.02 -1.07
C VAL A 13 -2.49 -11.59 -1.37
N ASP A 14 -1.45 -10.87 -0.95
CA ASP A 14 -0.07 -11.30 -1.12
C ASP A 14 0.48 -11.90 0.17
N GLY A 15 1.00 -13.12 0.10
CA GLY A 15 1.56 -13.88 1.22
C GLY A 15 3.07 -13.84 1.30
N THR A 16 3.65 -14.77 2.07
CA THR A 16 5.09 -14.85 2.35
C THR A 16 5.92 -15.23 1.12
N ASN A 17 7.25 -15.03 1.19
CA ASN A 17 8.19 -15.35 0.11
C ASN A 17 7.87 -14.60 -1.20
N THR A 18 7.51 -13.32 -1.06
CA THR A 18 7.25 -12.39 -2.15
C THR A 18 8.02 -11.09 -1.90
N ILE A 19 8.22 -10.26 -2.92
CA ILE A 19 8.75 -8.90 -2.73
C ILE A 19 7.84 -8.06 -1.81
N ILE A 20 6.53 -8.39 -1.78
CA ILE A 20 5.57 -7.77 -0.89
C ILE A 20 5.92 -8.08 0.55
N ASP A 21 6.01 -9.36 0.89
CA ASP A 21 6.45 -9.81 2.21
C ASP A 21 7.82 -9.21 2.59
N GLU A 22 8.75 -9.10 1.64
CA GLU A 22 10.05 -8.48 1.89
C GLU A 22 9.94 -7.02 2.33
N TRP A 23 9.27 -6.14 1.57
CA TRP A 23 9.16 -4.74 1.97
C TRP A 23 8.33 -4.55 3.23
N ILE A 24 7.36 -5.43 3.50
CA ILE A 24 6.60 -5.45 4.77
C ILE A 24 7.54 -5.67 5.95
N ARG A 25 8.39 -6.70 5.86
CA ARG A 25 9.36 -7.02 6.92
C ARG A 25 10.41 -5.92 7.09
N VAL A 26 10.92 -5.37 5.99
CA VAL A 26 11.92 -4.28 6.03
C VAL A 26 11.31 -3.01 6.63
N ALA A 27 10.03 -2.73 6.37
CA ALA A 27 9.28 -1.63 6.99
C ALA A 27 8.92 -1.89 8.46
N GLY A 28 9.29 -3.04 9.03
CA GLY A 28 9.11 -3.35 10.45
C GLY A 28 7.72 -3.87 10.82
N ASP A 29 7.02 -4.53 9.90
CA ASP A 29 5.73 -5.20 10.16
C ASP A 29 5.81 -6.68 9.72
N GLN A 30 4.77 -7.45 10.01
CA GLN A 30 4.65 -8.86 9.70
C GLN A 30 3.51 -9.08 8.70
N ASN A 31 3.74 -9.86 7.66
CA ASN A 31 2.66 -10.25 6.74
C ASN A 31 1.63 -11.12 7.50
N ALA A 32 0.36 -10.73 7.42
CA ALA A 32 -0.75 -11.43 8.07
C ALA A 32 -1.10 -12.77 7.39
N VAL A 33 -0.63 -12.99 6.16
CA VAL A 33 -0.82 -14.25 5.41
C VAL A 33 0.48 -15.05 5.42
N SER A 34 0.52 -16.10 6.23
CA SER A 34 1.70 -16.97 6.37
C SER A 34 1.96 -17.88 5.18
N LYS A 35 0.93 -18.17 4.37
CA LYS A 35 1.03 -18.97 3.14
C LYS A 35 1.92 -18.26 2.12
N ALA A 36 2.84 -19.01 1.50
CA ALA A 36 3.73 -18.48 0.49
C ALA A 36 3.02 -18.23 -0.84
N GLY A 37 3.40 -17.15 -1.53
CA GLY A 37 2.93 -16.83 -2.88
C GLY A 37 2.26 -15.46 -3.00
N ASN A 38 2.14 -14.99 -4.24
CA ASN A 38 1.43 -13.76 -4.56
C ASN A 38 0.01 -14.06 -5.03
N MET A 39 -0.86 -13.04 -4.95
CA MET A 39 -2.23 -13.09 -5.48
C MET A 39 -3.03 -14.32 -5.02
N LEU A 40 -2.83 -14.74 -3.78
CA LEU A 40 -3.56 -15.83 -3.15
C LEU A 40 -5.01 -15.39 -2.94
N GLU A 41 -5.95 -16.21 -3.36
CA GLU A 41 -7.37 -15.96 -3.10
C GLU A 41 -7.75 -16.64 -1.80
N LEU A 42 -8.15 -15.83 -0.81
CA LEU A 42 -8.71 -16.29 0.46
C LEU A 42 -10.23 -16.15 0.43
N ASN A 43 -10.92 -16.90 1.28
CA ASN A 43 -12.34 -16.66 1.51
C ASN A 43 -12.57 -15.59 2.60
N ALA A 44 -13.82 -15.16 2.76
CA ALA A 44 -14.20 -14.13 3.72
C ALA A 44 -13.91 -14.52 5.18
N GLU A 45 -14.12 -15.78 5.55
CA GLU A 45 -13.89 -16.27 6.92
C GLU A 45 -12.39 -16.27 7.25
N GLU A 46 -11.53 -16.63 6.31
CA GLU A 46 -10.07 -16.54 6.46
C GLU A 46 -9.63 -15.11 6.76
N ILE A 47 -10.14 -14.12 6.02
CA ILE A 47 -9.83 -12.70 6.25
C ILE A 47 -10.31 -12.23 7.63
N ILE A 48 -11.53 -12.60 8.02
CA ILE A 48 -12.09 -12.26 9.34
C ILE A 48 -11.24 -12.86 10.46
N ASN A 49 -10.81 -14.11 10.32
CA ASN A 49 -9.97 -14.79 11.30
C ASN A 49 -8.55 -14.21 11.37
N ILE A 50 -8.00 -13.75 10.24
CA ILE A 50 -6.72 -13.05 10.21
C ILE A 50 -6.80 -11.74 11.01
N ASN A 51 -7.94 -11.04 10.95
CA ASN A 51 -8.21 -9.78 11.67
C ASN A 51 -7.02 -8.78 11.66
N PRO A 52 -6.61 -8.27 10.49
CA PRO A 52 -5.39 -7.48 10.39
C PRO A 52 -5.51 -6.13 11.11
N ASP A 53 -4.41 -5.67 11.72
CA ASP A 53 -4.31 -4.34 12.35
C ASP A 53 -4.07 -3.19 11.36
N VAL A 54 -3.55 -3.52 10.17
CA VAL A 54 -3.32 -2.61 9.05
C VAL A 54 -3.66 -3.31 7.75
N ILE A 55 -4.30 -2.59 6.82
CA ILE A 55 -4.53 -3.04 5.44
C ILE A 55 -3.88 -2.04 4.48
N ILE A 56 -3.12 -2.56 3.52
CA ILE A 56 -2.64 -1.79 2.37
C ILE A 56 -3.16 -2.44 1.08
N ILE A 57 -3.70 -1.63 0.17
CA ILE A 57 -4.30 -2.08 -1.09
C ILE A 57 -3.38 -1.67 -2.26
N GLY A 58 -2.81 -2.65 -2.94
CA GLY A 58 -2.07 -2.48 -4.19
C GLY A 58 -3.00 -2.12 -5.36
N ARG A 59 -2.44 -1.52 -6.42
CA ARG A 59 -3.11 -1.26 -7.70
C ARG A 59 -4.56 -0.77 -7.55
N ALA A 60 -4.76 0.23 -6.71
CA ALA A 60 -6.05 0.81 -6.40
C ALA A 60 -5.95 2.33 -6.32
N LYS A 61 -7.11 3.00 -6.25
CA LYS A 61 -7.21 4.45 -6.32
C LYS A 61 -8.01 5.00 -5.14
N ALA A 62 -7.43 5.92 -4.37
CA ALA A 62 -8.15 6.65 -3.34
C ALA A 62 -8.91 7.86 -3.93
N PRO A 63 -10.04 8.30 -3.35
CA PRO A 63 -10.66 7.79 -2.12
C PRO A 63 -11.66 6.65 -2.34
N GLU A 64 -12.04 6.33 -3.59
CA GLU A 64 -13.16 5.44 -3.89
C GLU A 64 -12.96 4.03 -3.31
N ILE A 65 -11.76 3.45 -3.48
CA ILE A 65 -11.47 2.10 -2.95
C ILE A 65 -11.52 2.07 -1.42
N LEU A 66 -11.08 3.14 -0.76
CA LEU A 66 -11.09 3.23 0.69
C LEU A 66 -12.53 3.19 1.19
N LYS A 67 -13.41 4.02 0.61
CA LYS A 67 -14.84 4.01 0.93
C LYS A 67 -15.43 2.60 0.77
N LYS A 68 -15.17 1.95 -0.36
CA LYS A 68 -15.63 0.57 -0.64
C LYS A 68 -15.13 -0.41 0.42
N LEU A 69 -13.89 -0.30 0.89
CA LEU A 69 -13.35 -1.20 1.93
C LEU A 69 -13.98 -0.94 3.30
N TYR A 70 -14.16 0.33 3.69
CA TYR A 70 -14.81 0.71 4.95
C TYR A 70 -16.27 0.22 5.05
N GLU A 71 -16.95 0.10 3.92
CA GLU A 71 -18.34 -0.40 3.82
C GLU A 71 -18.42 -1.92 3.57
N ASN A 72 -17.29 -2.60 3.33
CA ASN A 72 -17.27 -4.01 2.99
C ASN A 72 -17.52 -4.89 4.23
N GLN A 73 -18.52 -5.78 4.16
CA GLN A 73 -18.92 -6.65 5.28
C GLN A 73 -17.80 -7.58 5.79
N VAL A 74 -16.87 -8.00 4.93
CA VAL A 74 -15.73 -8.82 5.33
C VAL A 74 -14.76 -8.02 6.20
N TYR A 75 -14.59 -6.73 5.89
CA TYR A 75 -13.54 -5.89 6.47
C TYR A 75 -14.03 -4.99 7.60
N VAL A 76 -15.31 -4.62 7.63
CA VAL A 76 -15.89 -3.66 8.60
C VAL A 76 -15.64 -4.04 10.07
N GLY A 77 -15.54 -5.34 10.34
CA GLY A 77 -15.27 -5.87 11.68
C GLY A 77 -13.78 -5.90 12.09
N THR A 78 -12.86 -5.71 11.15
CA THR A 78 -11.41 -5.87 11.38
C THR A 78 -10.81 -4.72 12.19
N ASN A 79 -9.70 -4.99 12.87
CA ASN A 79 -8.94 -3.98 13.62
C ASN A 79 -8.49 -2.82 12.71
N ALA A 80 -7.99 -3.12 11.51
CA ALA A 80 -7.56 -2.11 10.53
C ALA A 80 -8.66 -1.11 10.21
N VAL A 81 -9.87 -1.60 9.92
CA VAL A 81 -11.00 -0.72 9.57
C VAL A 81 -11.47 0.07 10.78
N LYS A 82 -11.63 -0.57 11.95
CA LYS A 82 -12.04 0.09 13.20
C LYS A 82 -11.07 1.20 13.62
N ASN A 83 -9.78 0.96 13.43
CA ASN A 83 -8.71 1.90 13.80
C ASN A 83 -8.31 2.85 12.65
N LYS A 84 -9.03 2.81 11.52
CA LYS A 84 -8.77 3.63 10.31
C LYS A 84 -7.34 3.50 9.76
N LYS A 85 -6.76 2.30 9.86
CA LYS A 85 -5.44 1.94 9.32
C LYS A 85 -5.57 1.20 8.00
N VAL A 86 -6.19 1.88 7.02
CA VAL A 86 -6.39 1.38 5.66
C VAL A 86 -5.79 2.37 4.69
N TYR A 87 -4.88 1.90 3.84
CA TYR A 87 -4.13 2.73 2.90
C TYR A 87 -4.13 2.15 1.49
N VAL A 88 -3.85 3.00 0.51
CA VAL A 88 -3.62 2.62 -0.89
C VAL A 88 -2.12 2.75 -1.15
N ASN A 89 -1.53 1.77 -1.82
CA ASN A 89 -0.15 1.90 -2.28
C ASN A 89 -0.04 3.06 -3.27
N PRO A 90 1.00 3.90 -3.14
CA PRO A 90 1.31 4.87 -4.18
C PRO A 90 1.59 4.18 -5.53
N ALA A 91 1.28 4.87 -6.61
CA ALA A 91 1.56 4.42 -7.95
C ALA A 91 2.02 5.60 -8.80
N GLY A 92 3.20 5.49 -9.40
CA GLY A 92 3.76 6.49 -10.29
C GLY A 92 3.80 5.98 -11.73
N VAL A 93 5.01 5.78 -12.26
CA VAL A 93 5.17 5.10 -13.57
C VAL A 93 4.65 3.66 -13.48
N PHE A 94 4.80 3.05 -12.31
CA PHE A 94 4.19 1.78 -11.95
C PHE A 94 3.79 1.76 -10.47
N SER A 95 3.10 0.69 -10.05
CA SER A 95 2.76 0.47 -8.63
C SER A 95 4.04 0.29 -7.81
N TRP A 96 4.23 1.06 -6.75
CA TRP A 96 5.49 1.07 -5.96
C TRP A 96 5.74 -0.26 -5.25
N ASP A 97 4.69 -0.99 -4.88
CA ASP A 97 4.74 -2.31 -4.23
C ASP A 97 5.08 -3.48 -5.14
N ARG A 98 5.53 -3.22 -6.37
CA ARG A 98 5.84 -4.23 -7.39
C ARG A 98 7.24 -4.00 -7.96
N TYR A 99 7.67 -4.92 -8.81
CA TYR A 99 8.98 -4.87 -9.47
C TYR A 99 9.09 -3.63 -10.36
N GLY A 100 9.81 -2.60 -9.88
CA GLY A 100 10.04 -1.35 -10.59
C GLY A 100 11.06 -0.49 -9.84
N ALA A 101 11.61 0.51 -10.52
CA ALA A 101 12.60 1.42 -9.94
C ALA A 101 12.06 2.15 -8.70
N GLU A 102 10.77 2.49 -8.73
CA GLU A 102 10.08 3.20 -7.65
C GLU A 102 9.87 2.34 -6.39
N GLY A 103 10.20 1.04 -6.42
CA GLY A 103 10.18 0.18 -5.24
C GLY A 103 11.11 0.65 -4.11
N ALA A 104 12.10 1.49 -4.41
CA ALA A 104 12.91 2.16 -3.39
C ALA A 104 12.06 3.11 -2.51
N LEU A 105 11.08 3.80 -3.10
CA LEU A 105 10.16 4.69 -2.38
C LEU A 105 9.13 3.90 -1.55
N GLN A 106 8.77 2.68 -1.99
CA GLN A 106 7.81 1.82 -1.29
C GLN A 106 8.20 1.55 0.16
N ILE A 107 9.46 1.15 0.40
CA ILE A 107 9.93 0.79 1.74
C ILE A 107 9.86 2.00 2.66
N LEU A 108 10.31 3.17 2.18
CA LEU A 108 10.32 4.40 2.96
C LEU A 108 8.89 4.88 3.28
N TRP A 109 7.99 4.86 2.28
CA TRP A 109 6.58 5.19 2.48
C TRP A 109 5.89 4.24 3.46
N ALA A 110 6.13 2.92 3.32
CA ALA A 110 5.55 1.93 4.22
C ALA A 110 6.06 2.13 5.66
N ALA A 111 7.36 2.30 5.86
CA ALA A 111 7.95 2.51 7.17
C ALA A 111 7.39 3.77 7.86
N LYS A 112 7.29 4.89 7.12
CA LYS A 112 6.67 6.14 7.62
C LYS A 112 5.17 5.96 7.93
N THR A 113 4.44 5.24 7.09
CA THR A 113 2.99 5.01 7.26
C THR A 113 2.71 4.14 8.49
N LEU A 114 3.50 3.09 8.69
CA LEU A 114 3.34 2.13 9.77
C LEU A 114 3.86 2.65 11.10
N HIS A 115 4.96 3.43 11.07
CA HIS A 115 5.67 3.92 12.26
C HIS A 115 5.92 5.44 12.21
N PRO A 116 4.88 6.29 12.12
CA PRO A 116 5.03 7.72 11.88
C PRO A 116 5.84 8.45 12.95
N GLU A 117 5.83 7.94 14.18
CA GLU A 117 6.60 8.47 15.32
C GLU A 117 8.11 8.22 15.22
N LEU A 118 8.54 7.17 14.53
CA LEU A 118 9.96 6.86 14.33
C LEU A 118 10.56 7.58 13.13
N PHE A 119 9.73 7.89 12.12
CA PHE A 119 10.15 8.52 10.87
C PHE A 119 9.67 9.98 10.76
N LYS A 120 9.64 10.73 11.87
CA LYS A 120 9.07 12.10 11.93
C LYS A 120 9.70 13.07 10.93
N ASP A 121 10.98 12.88 10.65
CA ASP A 121 11.83 13.65 9.74
C ASP A 121 11.66 13.29 8.27
N VAL A 122 11.02 12.17 7.96
CA VAL A 122 10.77 11.74 6.57
C VAL A 122 9.57 12.46 5.98
N ASP A 123 9.81 13.22 4.91
CA ASP A 123 8.80 13.78 4.01
C ASP A 123 8.76 12.97 2.70
N ILE A 124 7.74 12.12 2.58
CA ILE A 124 7.59 11.26 1.40
C ILE A 124 7.38 12.09 0.12
N ALA A 125 6.71 13.24 0.19
CA ALA A 125 6.49 14.07 -1.00
C ALA A 125 7.82 14.63 -1.51
N ALA A 126 8.68 15.11 -0.61
CA ALA A 126 10.01 15.58 -0.95
C ALA A 126 10.90 14.47 -1.52
N GLU A 127 10.90 13.29 -0.90
CA GLU A 127 11.67 12.13 -1.39
C GLU A 127 11.19 11.65 -2.76
N THR A 128 9.88 11.69 -3.02
CA THR A 128 9.30 11.36 -4.33
C THR A 128 9.80 12.32 -5.40
N LYS A 129 9.74 13.64 -5.15
CA LYS A 129 10.25 14.66 -6.08
C LYS A 129 11.74 14.47 -6.36
N LYS A 130 12.52 14.21 -5.31
CA LYS A 130 13.96 13.99 -5.42
C LYS A 130 14.25 12.77 -6.30
N PHE A 131 13.59 11.65 -6.05
CA PHE A 131 13.74 10.43 -6.84
C PHE A 131 13.45 10.66 -8.33
N TYR A 132 12.31 11.30 -8.64
CA TYR A 132 11.92 11.58 -10.01
C TYR A 132 12.89 12.52 -10.73
N LYS A 133 13.38 13.54 -10.03
CA LYS A 133 14.37 14.47 -10.59
C LYS A 133 15.70 13.79 -10.87
N GLU A 134 16.18 12.98 -9.92
CA GLU A 134 17.50 12.35 -9.99
C GLU A 134 17.54 11.21 -11.01
N PHE A 135 16.57 10.29 -10.96
CA PHE A 135 16.62 9.05 -11.73
C PHE A 135 15.78 9.07 -13.00
N LEU A 136 14.71 9.88 -13.04
CA LEU A 136 13.79 9.96 -14.18
C LEU A 136 13.90 11.29 -14.94
N HIS A 137 14.74 12.21 -14.46
CA HIS A 137 14.94 13.55 -15.04
C HIS A 137 13.63 14.33 -15.21
N TYR A 138 12.71 14.17 -14.24
CA TYR A 138 11.40 14.80 -14.27
C TYR A 138 11.13 15.60 -12.98
N ASP A 139 10.86 16.89 -13.13
CA ASP A 139 10.49 17.76 -12.01
C ASP A 139 8.98 17.66 -11.74
N LEU A 140 8.59 16.82 -10.77
CA LEU A 140 7.19 16.67 -10.37
C LEU A 140 6.64 17.95 -9.70
N SER A 141 5.44 18.35 -10.10
CA SER A 141 4.62 19.31 -9.37
C SER A 141 4.04 18.71 -8.07
N ASP A 142 3.64 19.55 -7.11
CA ASP A 142 2.94 19.07 -5.89
C ASP A 142 1.66 18.30 -6.20
N LYS A 143 0.99 18.68 -7.28
CA LYS A 143 -0.24 18.04 -7.73
C LYS A 143 0.01 16.61 -8.20
N GLU A 144 1.04 16.39 -9.02
CA GLU A 144 1.41 15.05 -9.50
C GLU A 144 1.90 14.16 -8.36
N VAL A 145 2.67 14.71 -7.41
CA VAL A 145 3.03 13.97 -6.19
C VAL A 145 1.77 13.54 -5.44
N GLY A 146 0.80 14.44 -5.28
CA GLY A 146 -0.49 14.11 -4.68
C GLY A 146 -1.20 12.98 -5.41
N TYR A 147 -1.15 12.95 -6.75
CA TYR A 147 -1.73 11.87 -7.54
C TYR A 147 -1.02 10.54 -7.28
N ILE A 148 0.30 10.54 -7.34
CA ILE A 148 1.14 9.36 -7.12
C ILE A 148 0.87 8.74 -5.75
N LEU A 149 0.88 9.56 -4.69
CA LEU A 149 0.66 9.10 -3.31
C LEU A 149 -0.75 8.56 -3.04
N ASN A 150 -1.71 8.84 -3.92
CA ASN A 150 -3.09 8.34 -3.84
C ASN A 150 -3.39 7.22 -4.87
N GLY A 151 -2.38 6.78 -5.63
CA GLY A 151 -2.52 5.77 -6.67
C GLY A 151 -3.30 6.23 -7.91
N LEU A 152 -3.46 7.55 -8.09
CA LEU A 152 -4.19 8.15 -9.20
C LEU A 152 -3.35 8.19 -10.48
N ASP A 153 -4.02 8.27 -11.63
CA ASP A 153 -3.34 8.46 -12.92
C ASP A 153 -2.85 9.92 -13.10
N PRO A 154 -2.09 10.22 -14.17
CA PRO A 154 -1.57 11.57 -14.41
C PRO A 154 -2.64 12.66 -14.56
N GLU A 155 -3.90 12.30 -14.79
CA GLU A 155 -5.02 13.24 -14.85
C GLU A 155 -5.68 13.45 -13.47
N GLY A 156 -5.32 12.63 -12.47
CA GLY A 156 -5.88 12.65 -11.12
C GLY A 156 -7.16 11.83 -11.00
N LYS A 157 -7.35 10.84 -11.88
CA LYS A 157 -8.50 9.93 -11.86
C LYS A 157 -8.10 8.55 -11.34
#